data_AF-A0A9X2UBK9-F1
#
_entry.id   AF-A0A9X2UBK9-F1
#
_cell.length_a   1.000
_cell.length_b   1.000
_cell.length_c   1.000
_cell.angle_alpha   90.00
_cell.angle_beta   90.00
_cell.angle_gamma   90.00
#
_symmetry.space_group_name_H-M   'P 1'
#
loop_
_entity.id
_entity.type
_entity.pdbx_description
1 polymer ?
#
loop_
_entity_poly.entity_id
_entity_poly.type
_entity_poly.pdbx_seq_one_letter_code
_entity_poly.pdbx_strand_id
1 'polypeptide(L)'
;MIGSDQLREVLAAVGQLLEAKGKTVRIVIVGGASLNLAGLVDRATDDVDVIARAKEDEGGPMLIPPDPMPDALMAAVQRVARDFGLPSGWLNTAVANQWETSLPPSLKENLTWHRFGGLRVGVAGRRPLIALKLLAAVDQGAPRASTTRIWSD
;
A
#
# COMPACT_ATOMS: atom_id res chain seq x y z
N MET A 1 6.84 13.73 1.77
CA MET A 1 5.40 14.05 1.79
C MET A 1 4.87 14.23 0.37
N ILE A 2 3.78 13.54 0.04
CA ILE A 2 3.09 13.48 -1.25
C ILE A 2 1.70 14.07 -1.05
N GLY A 3 1.38 15.16 -1.74
CA GLY A 3 0.04 15.77 -1.71
C GLY A 3 -1.02 14.94 -2.45
N SER A 4 -2.31 15.24 -2.26
CA SER A 4 -3.43 14.50 -2.87
C SER A 4 -3.37 14.46 -4.41
N ASP A 5 -3.13 15.61 -5.05
CA ASP A 5 -3.02 15.70 -6.51
C ASP A 5 -1.74 15.04 -7.01
N GLN A 6 -0.62 15.29 -6.33
CA GLN A 6 0.67 14.67 -6.61
C GLN A 6 0.59 13.15 -6.49
N LEU A 7 -0.18 12.61 -5.55
CA LEU A 7 -0.39 11.17 -5.39
C LEU A 7 -1.03 10.55 -6.64
N ARG A 8 -2.04 11.21 -7.22
CA ARG A 8 -2.67 10.72 -8.46
C ARG A 8 -1.69 10.81 -9.63
N GLU A 9 -0.90 11.87 -9.69
CA GLU A 9 0.12 12.07 -10.72
C GLU A 9 1.20 10.98 -10.69
N VAL A 10 1.77 10.68 -9.52
CA VAL A 10 2.82 9.64 -9.40
C VAL A 10 2.27 8.25 -9.67
N LEU A 11 1.04 7.94 -9.25
CA LEU A 11 0.36 6.67 -9.59
C LEU A 11 0.06 6.57 -11.09
N ALA A 12 -0.34 7.68 -11.73
CA ALA A 12 -0.51 7.76 -13.18
C ALA A 12 0.81 7.50 -13.91
N ALA A 13 1.92 8.09 -13.46
CA ALA A 13 3.23 7.87 -14.04
C ALA A 13 3.68 6.40 -13.94
N VAL A 14 3.48 5.74 -12.78
CA VAL A 14 3.73 4.29 -12.63
C VAL A 14 2.86 3.50 -13.61
N GLY A 15 1.59 3.87 -13.70
CA GLY A 15 0.61 3.30 -14.61
C GLY A 15 1.02 3.35 -16.08
N GLN A 16 1.51 4.49 -16.55
CA GLN A 16 1.98 4.69 -17.92
C GLN A 16 3.20 3.83 -18.23
N LEU A 17 4.17 3.74 -17.30
CA LEU A 17 5.36 2.90 -17.47
C LEU A 17 5.01 1.40 -17.55
N LEU A 18 3.98 0.96 -16.83
CA LEU A 18 3.47 -0.41 -16.92
C LEU A 18 2.76 -0.66 -18.26
N GLU A 19 1.90 0.27 -18.67
CA GLU A 19 1.15 0.18 -19.93
C GLU A 19 2.07 0.15 -21.15
N ALA A 20 3.13 0.98 -21.15
CA ALA A 20 4.17 0.98 -22.18
C ALA A 20 4.91 -0.37 -22.32
N LYS A 21 4.91 -1.19 -21.26
CA LYS A 21 5.48 -2.54 -21.25
C LYS A 21 4.43 -3.63 -21.49
N GLY A 22 3.19 -3.28 -21.80
CA GLY A 22 2.07 -4.20 -21.93
C GLY A 22 1.74 -4.95 -20.63
N LYS A 23 2.06 -4.36 -19.47
CA LYS A 23 1.82 -4.98 -18.15
C LYS A 23 0.60 -4.35 -17.48
N THR A 24 -0.21 -5.21 -16.86
CA THR A 24 -1.27 -4.79 -15.95
C THR A 24 -0.99 -5.34 -14.56
N VAL A 25 -0.97 -4.48 -13.55
CA VAL A 25 -0.77 -4.86 -12.15
C VAL A 25 -1.91 -4.30 -11.30
N ARG A 26 -2.44 -5.11 -10.39
CA ARG A 26 -3.50 -4.73 -9.46
C ARG A 26 -2.97 -4.80 -8.03
N ILE A 27 -3.01 -3.70 -7.32
CA ILE A 27 -2.60 -3.58 -5.92
C ILE A 27 -3.76 -3.04 -5.09
N VAL A 28 -3.76 -3.34 -3.80
CA VAL A 28 -4.67 -2.76 -2.81
C VAL A 28 -3.86 -1.92 -1.83
N ILE A 29 -4.26 -0.67 -1.65
CA ILE A 29 -3.60 0.26 -0.75
C ILE A 29 -4.46 0.55 0.48
N VAL A 30 -3.79 0.89 1.57
CA VAL A 30 -4.36 1.28 2.86
C VAL A 30 -3.70 2.58 3.35
N GLY A 31 -4.01 3.00 4.59
CA GLY A 31 -3.37 4.14 5.23
C GLY A 31 -3.81 5.50 4.68
N GLY A 32 -2.90 6.48 4.77
CA GLY A 32 -3.16 7.87 4.39
C GLY A 32 -3.46 8.04 2.90
N ALA A 33 -2.72 7.31 2.05
CA ALA A 33 -2.92 7.31 0.60
C ALA A 33 -4.35 6.90 0.20
N SER A 34 -4.93 5.90 0.88
CA SER A 34 -6.32 5.49 0.63
C SER A 34 -7.33 6.58 1.00
N LEU A 35 -7.11 7.28 2.11
CA LEU A 35 -7.99 8.38 2.53
C LEU A 35 -7.93 9.55 1.55
N ASN A 36 -6.74 9.89 1.03
CA ASN A 36 -6.56 10.91 -0.01
C ASN A 36 -7.25 10.51 -1.33
N LEU A 37 -7.02 9.29 -1.83
CA LEU A 37 -7.64 8.84 -3.08
C LEU A 37 -9.17 8.74 -3.00
N ALA A 38 -9.70 8.43 -1.80
CA ALA A 38 -11.13 8.43 -1.51
C ALA A 38 -11.73 9.85 -1.33
N GLY A 39 -10.91 10.91 -1.33
CA GLY A 39 -11.38 12.29 -1.11
C GLY A 39 -11.88 12.55 0.31
N LEU A 40 -11.50 11.71 1.28
CA LEU A 40 -11.96 11.81 2.67
C LEU A 40 -11.11 12.77 3.51
N VAL A 41 -9.88 13.02 3.08
CA VAL A 41 -8.96 13.98 3.67
C VAL A 41 -8.21 14.68 2.55
N ASP A 42 -7.73 15.88 2.83
CA ASP A 42 -6.79 16.60 1.96
C ASP A 42 -5.55 16.95 2.79
N ARG A 43 -4.63 15.97 2.89
CA ARG A 43 -3.37 16.13 3.61
C ARG A 43 -2.29 15.30 2.95
N ALA A 44 -1.04 15.75 3.04
CA ALA A 44 0.05 14.96 2.51
C ALA A 44 0.21 13.61 3.25
N THR A 45 0.67 12.59 2.53
CA THR A 45 1.08 11.28 3.06
C THR A 45 2.57 11.09 2.82
N ASP A 46 3.28 10.36 3.68
CA ASP A 46 4.71 10.11 3.47
C ASP A 46 4.95 9.01 2.43
N ASP A 47 4.04 8.05 2.37
CA ASP A 47 4.12 6.84 1.57
C ASP A 47 2.74 6.29 1.17
N VAL A 48 2.78 5.22 0.39
CA VAL A 48 1.68 4.41 -0.10
C VAL A 48 1.89 2.98 0.40
N ASP A 49 1.07 2.60 1.38
CA ASP A 49 1.10 1.26 1.96
C ASP A 49 0.30 0.27 1.11
N VAL A 50 0.97 -0.72 0.54
CA VAL A 50 0.36 -1.80 -0.23
C VAL A 50 0.12 -3.00 0.67
N ILE A 51 -1.14 -3.35 0.91
CA ILE A 51 -1.50 -4.50 1.73
C ILE A 51 -1.68 -5.78 0.91
N ALA A 52 -2.05 -5.70 -0.37
CA ALA A 52 -2.30 -6.89 -1.18
C ALA A 52 -2.08 -6.63 -2.67
N ARG A 53 -1.90 -7.71 -3.42
CA ARG A 53 -2.12 -7.74 -4.87
C ARG A 53 -3.47 -8.39 -5.17
N ALA A 54 -4.01 -8.13 -6.36
CA ALA A 54 -5.20 -8.83 -6.84
C ALA A 54 -4.93 -9.57 -8.15
N LYS A 55 -5.45 -10.80 -8.25
CA LYS A 55 -5.57 -11.56 -9.50
C LYS A 55 -7.02 -11.51 -9.98
N GLU A 56 -7.22 -11.59 -11.28
CA GLU A 56 -8.55 -11.88 -11.80
C GLU A 56 -8.91 -13.33 -11.48
N ASP A 57 -10.15 -13.53 -11.06
CA ASP A 57 -10.73 -14.83 -10.74
C ASP A 57 -12.22 -14.78 -11.14
N GLU A 58 -12.84 -15.95 -11.36
CA GLU A 58 -14.20 -16.06 -11.91
C GLU A 58 -15.25 -15.39 -11.01
N GLY A 59 -15.00 -15.30 -9.71
CA GLY A 59 -15.86 -14.65 -8.72
C GLY A 59 -15.52 -13.18 -8.39
N GLY A 60 -14.55 -12.57 -9.07
CA GLY A 60 -14.06 -11.21 -8.78
C GLY A 60 -12.58 -11.16 -8.40
N PRO A 61 -12.04 -10.00 -7.95
CA PRO A 61 -10.61 -9.89 -7.66
C PRO A 61 -10.21 -10.71 -6.42
N MET A 62 -9.42 -11.77 -6.64
CA MET A 62 -8.82 -12.56 -5.56
C MET A 62 -7.60 -11.82 -4.99
N LEU A 63 -7.70 -11.39 -3.73
CA LEU A 63 -6.57 -10.80 -3.02
C LEU A 63 -5.54 -11.86 -2.63
N ILE A 64 -4.27 -11.55 -2.84
CA ILE A 64 -3.11 -12.37 -2.47
C ILE A 64 -2.07 -11.48 -1.76
N PRO A 65 -1.13 -12.07 -0.99
CA PRO A 65 -0.01 -11.32 -0.44
C PRO A 65 0.71 -10.50 -1.52
N PRO A 66 1.18 -9.28 -1.20
CA PRO A 66 1.78 -8.41 -2.21
C PRO A 66 3.20 -8.84 -2.58
N ASP A 67 3.89 -9.52 -1.67
CA ASP A 67 5.26 -9.96 -1.87
C ASP A 67 5.37 -11.38 -2.47
N PRO A 68 6.33 -11.60 -3.40
CA PRO A 68 7.17 -10.58 -4.01
C PRO A 68 6.36 -9.69 -4.98
N MET A 69 6.66 -8.39 -4.97
CA MET A 69 6.08 -7.45 -5.92
C MET A 69 6.62 -7.71 -7.34
N PRO A 70 5.80 -7.57 -8.40
CA PRO A 70 6.25 -7.80 -9.77
C PRO A 70 7.42 -6.89 -10.15
N ASP A 71 8.47 -7.45 -10.76
CA ASP A 71 9.65 -6.69 -11.18
C ASP A 71 9.31 -5.47 -12.05
N ALA A 72 8.34 -5.63 -12.95
CA ALA A 72 7.87 -4.54 -13.80
C ALA A 72 7.27 -3.37 -12.99
N LEU A 73 6.57 -3.67 -11.89
CA LEU A 73 6.03 -2.66 -10.98
C LEU A 73 7.17 -2.00 -10.20
N MET A 74 8.08 -2.80 -9.62
CA MET A 74 9.19 -2.24 -8.83
C MET A 74 10.12 -1.36 -9.68
N ALA A 75 10.41 -1.75 -10.92
CA ALA A 75 11.17 -0.92 -11.85
C ALA A 75 10.47 0.40 -12.19
N ALA A 76 9.13 0.38 -12.35
CA ALA A 76 8.34 1.60 -12.59
C ALA A 76 8.31 2.51 -11.35
N VAL A 77 8.07 1.94 -10.17
CA VAL A 77 8.08 2.65 -8.88
C VAL A 77 9.42 3.33 -8.61
N GLN A 78 10.53 2.62 -8.85
CA GLN A 78 11.87 3.18 -8.70
C GLN A 78 12.17 4.29 -9.71
N ARG A 79 11.68 4.17 -10.95
CA ARG A 79 11.84 5.21 -11.96
C ARG A 79 11.07 6.47 -11.56
N VAL A 80 9.80 6.33 -11.18
CA VAL A 80 8.96 7.44 -10.72
C VAL A 80 9.54 8.08 -9.46
N ALA A 81 10.09 7.29 -8.54
CA ALA A 81 10.77 7.84 -7.36
C ALA A 81 11.90 8.81 -7.74
N ARG A 82 12.73 8.44 -8.73
CA ARG A 82 13.80 9.33 -9.21
C ARG A 82 13.27 10.55 -9.94
N ASP A 83 12.28 10.36 -10.81
CA ASP A 83 11.76 11.44 -11.66
C ASP A 83 11.00 12.50 -10.84
N PHE A 84 10.37 12.11 -9.72
CA PHE A 84 9.59 12.99 -8.84
C PHE A 84 10.30 13.35 -7.51
N GLY A 85 11.53 12.89 -7.30
CA GLY A 85 12.29 13.14 -6.07
C GLY A 85 11.68 12.50 -4.81
N LEU A 86 11.03 11.34 -4.94
CA LEU A 86 10.41 10.62 -3.83
C LEU A 86 11.41 9.70 -3.12
N PRO A 87 11.22 9.42 -1.81
CA PRO A 87 11.99 8.40 -1.10
C PRO A 87 11.88 7.03 -1.77
N SER A 88 12.93 6.20 -1.71
CA SER A 88 12.92 4.86 -2.35
C SER A 88 11.81 3.93 -1.85
N GLY A 89 11.32 4.12 -0.62
CA GLY A 89 10.23 3.37 0.01
C GLY A 89 8.85 4.04 -0.06
N TRP A 90 8.65 5.04 -0.93
CA TRP A 90 7.38 5.77 -1.04
C TRP A 90 6.19 4.87 -1.39
N LEU A 91 6.42 3.70 -1.98
CA LEU A 91 5.46 2.62 -2.13
C LEU A 91 6.10 1.36 -1.55
N ASN A 92 5.48 0.82 -0.49
CA ASN A 92 6.05 -0.29 0.27
C ASN A 92 4.98 -1.31 0.67
N THR A 93 5.42 -2.47 1.16
CA THR A 93 4.56 -3.58 1.60
C THR A 93 4.67 -3.84 3.10
N ALA A 94 5.14 -2.88 3.90
CA ALA A 94 5.38 -3.09 5.33
C ALA A 94 4.10 -3.53 6.07
N VAL A 95 2.95 -2.97 5.69
CA VAL A 95 1.64 -3.33 6.24
C VAL A 95 1.18 -4.74 5.88
N ALA A 96 1.85 -5.41 4.94
CA ALA A 96 1.49 -6.76 4.50
C ALA A 96 1.78 -7.83 5.54
N ASN A 97 2.57 -7.53 6.58
CA ASN A 97 2.76 -8.41 7.74
C ASN A 97 1.42 -8.80 8.40
N GLN A 98 0.36 -7.99 8.22
CA GLN A 98 -0.99 -8.31 8.68
C GLN A 98 -1.60 -9.56 8.01
N TRP A 99 -1.05 -10.04 6.90
CA TRP A 99 -1.42 -11.35 6.33
C TRP A 99 -1.05 -12.52 7.25
N GLU A 100 -0.04 -12.37 8.09
CA GLU A 100 0.45 -13.42 9.00
C GLU A 100 -0.24 -13.35 10.37
N THR A 101 -0.70 -12.17 10.78
CA THR A 101 -1.29 -11.93 12.10
C THR A 101 -2.82 -11.82 12.06
N SER A 102 -3.35 -10.91 11.23
CA SER A 102 -4.78 -10.59 11.21
C SER A 102 -5.19 -9.65 10.06
N LEU A 103 -5.70 -10.20 8.96
CA LEU A 103 -6.38 -9.40 7.95
C LEU A 103 -7.85 -9.15 8.34
N PRO A 104 -8.34 -7.90 8.25
CA PRO A 104 -9.75 -7.64 8.51
C PRO A 104 -10.61 -8.29 7.40
N PRO A 105 -11.65 -9.07 7.75
CA PRO A 105 -12.57 -9.66 6.76
C PRO A 105 -13.17 -8.64 5.79
N SER A 106 -13.45 -7.44 6.32
CA SER A 106 -13.98 -6.30 5.56
C SER A 106 -13.05 -5.76 4.46
N LEU A 107 -11.79 -6.20 4.38
CA LEU A 107 -10.86 -5.72 3.35
C LEU A 107 -11.36 -6.03 1.95
N LYS A 108 -11.85 -7.24 1.69
CA LYS A 108 -12.35 -7.63 0.37
C LYS A 108 -13.70 -6.97 0.04
N GLU A 109 -14.52 -6.73 1.05
CA GLU A 109 -15.89 -6.21 0.92
C GLU A 109 -15.94 -4.70 0.67
N ASN A 110 -14.87 -3.97 0.96
CA ASN A 110 -14.88 -2.52 0.96
C ASN A 110 -13.68 -1.93 0.21
N LEU A 111 -13.61 -2.25 -1.09
CA LEU A 111 -12.62 -1.70 -2.03
C LEU A 111 -13.30 -0.88 -3.13
N THR A 112 -12.68 0.24 -3.48
CA THR A 112 -12.99 1.01 -4.70
C THR A 112 -11.81 0.96 -5.65
N TRP A 113 -12.01 0.50 -6.88
CA TRP A 113 -10.92 0.34 -7.86
C TRP A 113 -10.76 1.60 -8.73
N HIS A 114 -9.52 2.09 -8.80
CA HIS A 114 -9.10 3.18 -9.67
C HIS A 114 -8.13 2.67 -10.74
N ARG A 115 -8.27 3.15 -11.98
CA ARG A 115 -7.36 2.81 -13.09
C ARG A 115 -6.41 3.96 -13.37
N PHE A 116 -5.13 3.63 -13.45
CA PHE A 116 -4.03 4.49 -13.85
C PHE A 116 -3.22 3.74 -14.91
N GLY A 117 -3.59 3.83 -16.19
CA GLY A 117 -2.95 3.03 -17.26
C GLY A 117 -2.87 1.53 -16.92
N GLY A 118 -1.66 0.98 -16.90
CA GLY A 118 -1.35 -0.41 -16.53
C GLY A 118 -1.43 -0.71 -15.02
N LEU A 119 -1.65 0.28 -14.16
CA LEU A 119 -1.85 0.11 -12.73
C LEU A 119 -3.33 0.19 -12.37
N ARG A 120 -3.84 -0.79 -11.63
CA ARG A 120 -5.14 -0.69 -10.94
C ARG A 120 -4.92 -0.66 -9.43
N VAL A 121 -5.53 0.31 -8.77
CA VAL A 121 -5.37 0.55 -7.33
C VAL A 121 -6.72 0.35 -6.65
N GLY A 122 -6.82 -0.67 -5.82
CA GLY A 122 -7.94 -0.90 -4.92
C GLY A 122 -7.75 -0.04 -3.67
N VAL A 123 -8.64 0.91 -3.43
CA VAL A 123 -8.62 1.79 -2.28
C VAL A 123 -9.49 1.19 -1.20
N ALA A 124 -8.89 0.86 -0.06
CA ALA A 124 -9.61 0.38 1.11
C ALA A 124 -10.51 1.47 1.71
N GLY A 125 -11.78 1.13 1.94
CA GLY A 125 -12.74 2.02 2.58
C GLY A 125 -12.57 2.10 4.10
N ARG A 126 -13.46 2.83 4.77
CA ARG A 126 -13.30 3.20 6.18
C ARG A 126 -13.24 2.00 7.13
N ARG A 127 -14.04 0.96 6.89
CA ARG A 127 -14.11 -0.23 7.78
C ARG A 127 -12.77 -0.96 7.88
N PRO A 128 -12.14 -1.40 6.78
CA PRO A 128 -10.83 -2.04 6.86
C PRO A 128 -9.74 -1.09 7.38
N LEU A 129 -9.80 0.20 7.05
CA LEU A 129 -8.83 1.19 7.56
C LEU A 129 -8.88 1.36 9.08
N ILE A 130 -10.09 1.43 9.67
CA ILE A 130 -10.25 1.52 11.12
C ILE A 130 -9.74 0.24 11.80
N ALA A 131 -10.10 -0.93 11.26
CA ALA A 131 -9.66 -2.22 11.80
C ALA A 131 -8.13 -2.34 11.80
N LEU A 132 -7.47 -2.00 10.68
CA LEU A 132 -6.01 -2.02 10.57
C LEU A 132 -5.34 -1.03 11.53
N LYS A 133 -5.94 0.15 11.73
CA LYS A 133 -5.39 1.13 12.68
C LYS A 133 -5.46 0.64 14.13
N LEU A 134 -6.56 -0.03 14.49
CA LEU A 134 -6.72 -0.64 15.81
C LEU A 134 -5.74 -1.81 16.01
N LEU A 135 -5.60 -2.70 15.03
CA LEU A 135 -4.61 -3.79 15.06
C LEU A 135 -3.20 -3.25 15.26
N ALA A 136 -2.79 -2.25 14.48
CA ALA A 136 -1.49 -1.62 14.62
C ALA A 136 -1.28 -0.98 16.00
N ALA A 137 -2.32 -0.46 16.64
CA ALA A 137 -2.24 0.10 17.99
C ALA A 137 -2.06 -0.99 19.07
N VAL A 138 -2.67 -2.16 18.87
CA VAL A 138 -2.49 -3.32 19.76
C VAL A 138 -1.08 -3.88 19.63
N ASP A 139 -0.57 -4.05 18.40
CA ASP A 139 0.76 -4.60 18.12
C ASP A 139 1.89 -3.70 18.67
N GLN A 140 1.66 -2.39 18.75
CA GLN A 140 2.60 -1.41 19.33
C GLN A 140 2.68 -1.49 20.87
N GLY A 141 1.79 -2.24 21.53
CA GLY A 141 1.70 -2.33 22.99
C GLY A 141 2.68 -3.29 23.67
N ALA A 142 3.45 -4.10 22.94
CA ALA A 142 4.49 -4.93 23.54
C ALA A 142 5.75 -4.07 23.80
N PRO A 143 6.20 -3.88 25.06
CA PRO A 143 7.44 -3.19 25.33
C PRO A 143 8.58 -3.90 24.60
N ARG A 144 9.37 -3.17 23.81
CA ARG A 144 10.73 -3.64 23.49
C ARG A 144 11.43 -3.80 24.83
N ALA A 145 11.59 -5.04 25.29
CA ALA A 145 12.50 -5.35 26.37
C ALA A 145 13.89 -4.92 25.91
N SER A 146 14.31 -3.73 26.31
CA SER A 146 15.72 -3.36 26.31
C SER A 146 16.38 -4.29 27.31
N THR A 147 16.96 -5.39 26.81
CA THR A 147 17.91 -6.18 27.57
C THR A 147 19.15 -5.31 27.77
N THR A 148 19.08 -4.40 28.74
CA THR A 148 20.28 -3.85 29.36
C THR A 148 20.85 -5.00 30.17
N ARG A 149 21.83 -5.70 29.59
CA ARG A 149 22.68 -6.65 30.31
C ARG A 149 23.56 -5.82 31.25
N ILE A 150 23.04 -5.51 32.44
CA ILE A 150 23.85 -5.08 33.57
C ILE A 150 24.14 -6.35 34.34
N TRP A 151 25.44 -6.66 34.52
CA TRP A 151 26.11 -7.32 35.64
C TRP A 151 27.47 -7.80 35.10
N SER A 152 28.48 -6.96 35.29
CA SER A 152 29.86 -7.39 35.49
C SER A 152 30.12 -7.16 36.98
N ASP A 153 30.47 -8.22 37.68
CA ASP A 153 31.50 -8.31 38.74
C ASP A 153 31.65 -9.78 39.15
#